data_AF-A0AAW5A4L0-F1
#
_entry.id   AF-A0AAW5A4L0-F1
#
_cell.length_a   1.000
_cell.length_b   1.000
_cell.length_c   1.000
_cell.angle_alpha   90.00
_cell.angle_beta   90.00
_cell.angle_gamma   90.00
#
_symmetry.space_group_name_H-M   'P 1'
#
loop_
_entity.id
_entity.type
_entity.pdbx_description
1 polymer ?
#
loop_
_entity_poly.entity_id
_entity_poly.type
_entity_poly.pdbx_seq_one_letter_code
_entity_poly.pdbx_strand_id
1 'polypeptide(L)'
;MTMVDERARSLIHTWEFLRELSRNDSLPELVRLQAKQLLRHYPEPAAIHLEGRSEAACRLALSQLADAHETLKLPPVLGLWLDGEPFLCDENG
;
A
#
# COMPACT_ATOMS: atom_id res chain seq x y z
N MET A 1 -3.19 -7.00 15.63
CA MET A 1 -2.42 -6.80 14.39
C MET A 1 -3.45 -6.60 13.29
N THR A 2 -3.35 -5.53 12.50
CA THR A 2 -4.14 -5.39 11.27
C THR A 2 -3.40 -6.14 10.17
N MET A 3 -4.06 -7.09 9.53
CA MET A 3 -3.51 -7.85 8.41
C MET A 3 -3.20 -6.92 7.22
N VAL A 4 -2.28 -7.31 6.35
CA VAL A 4 -1.91 -6.51 5.17
C VAL A 4 -3.12 -6.13 4.31
N ASP A 5 -4.06 -7.07 4.10
CA ASP A 5 -5.30 -6.82 3.37
C ASP A 5 -6.21 -5.82 4.08
N GLU A 6 -6.26 -5.87 5.42
CA GLU A 6 -7.03 -4.92 6.22
C GLU A 6 -6.42 -3.52 6.15
N ARG A 7 -5.08 -3.43 6.08
CA ARG A 7 -4.35 -2.16 5.93
C ARG A 7 -4.62 -1.54 4.57
N ALA A 8 -4.49 -2.30 3.48
CA ALA A 8 -4.78 -1.83 2.13
C ALA A 8 -6.25 -1.40 1.99
N ARG A 9 -7.20 -2.23 2.46
CA ARG A 9 -8.63 -1.89 2.45
C ARG A 9 -8.93 -0.64 3.27
N SER A 10 -8.32 -0.47 4.44
CA SER A 10 -8.51 0.71 5.27
C SER A 10 -8.06 2.00 4.56
N LEU A 11 -6.94 1.97 3.85
CA LEU A 11 -6.46 3.11 3.06
C LEU A 11 -7.40 3.43 1.89
N ILE A 12 -7.82 2.40 1.14
CA ILE A 12 -8.75 2.54 0.01
C ILE A 12 -10.08 3.14 0.48
N HIS A 13 -10.70 2.55 1.51
CA HIS A 13 -11.97 3.03 2.05
C HIS A 13 -11.87 4.46 2.59
N THR A 14 -10.76 4.80 3.25
CA THR A 14 -10.56 6.17 3.74
C THR A 14 -10.45 7.15 2.59
N TRP A 15 -9.71 6.81 1.53
CA TRP A 15 -9.62 7.64 0.33
C TRP A 15 -10.99 7.83 -0.34
N GLU A 16 -11.76 6.75 -0.52
CA GLU A 16 -13.10 6.79 -1.12
C GLU A 16 -14.05 7.67 -0.30
N PHE A 17 -14.07 7.48 1.02
CA PHE A 17 -14.88 8.26 1.94
C PHE A 17 -14.53 9.75 1.88
N LEU A 18 -13.25 10.11 1.94
CA LEU A 18 -12.83 11.51 1.87
C LEU A 18 -13.16 12.11 0.49
N ARG A 19 -13.06 11.32 -0.59
CA ARG A 19 -13.45 11.75 -1.95
C ARG A 19 -14.93 12.04 -2.03
N GLU A 20 -15.77 11.18 -1.45
CA GLU A 20 -17.21 11.40 -1.36
C GLU A 20 -17.52 12.68 -0.57
N LEU A 21 -16.96 12.84 0.64
CA LEU A 21 -17.17 14.04 1.46
C LEU A 21 -16.75 15.33 0.72
N SER A 22 -15.63 15.31 0.00
CA SER A 22 -15.13 16.48 -0.72
C SER A 22 -16.03 16.96 -1.86
N ARG A 23 -16.90 16.07 -2.38
CA ARG A 23 -17.77 16.29 -3.54
C ARG A 23 -19.25 16.39 -3.17
N ASN A 24 -19.60 16.18 -1.90
CA ASN A 24 -20.98 16.19 -1.46
C ASN A 24 -21.46 17.63 -1.19
N ASP A 25 -22.25 18.17 -2.12
CA ASP A 25 -22.78 19.54 -2.04
C ASP A 25 -23.81 19.76 -0.91
N SER A 26 -24.30 18.69 -0.27
CA SER A 26 -25.16 18.81 0.93
C SER A 26 -24.38 19.09 2.22
N LEU A 27 -23.04 18.99 2.19
CA LEU A 27 -22.17 19.24 3.34
C LEU A 27 -21.70 20.71 3.38
N PRO A 28 -21.43 21.25 4.59
CA PRO A 28 -20.80 22.57 4.73
C PRO A 28 -19.47 22.67 3.97
N GLU A 29 -19.19 23.85 3.42
CA GLU A 29 -17.96 24.11 2.65
C GLU A 29 -16.69 23.77 3.44
N LEU A 30 -16.66 24.08 4.74
CA LEU A 30 -15.53 23.78 5.62
C LEU A 30 -15.22 22.27 5.64
N VAL A 31 -16.24 21.41 5.74
CA VAL A 31 -16.08 19.95 5.79
C VAL A 31 -15.52 19.44 4.46
N ARG A 32 -16.07 19.92 3.34
CA ARG A 32 -15.57 19.57 2.00
C ARG A 32 -14.12 19.98 1.80
N LEU A 33 -13.74 21.17 2.27
CA LEU A 33 -12.38 21.68 2.15
C LEU A 33 -11.39 20.85 2.99
N GLN A 34 -11.77 20.50 4.22
CA GLN A 34 -10.97 19.62 5.08
C GLN A 34 -10.79 18.23 4.46
N ALA A 35 -11.86 17.64 3.92
CA ALA A 35 -11.76 16.37 3.21
C ALA A 35 -10.82 16.46 2.01
N LYS A 36 -10.91 17.55 1.22
CA LYS A 36 -10.02 17.80 0.09
C LYS A 36 -8.56 18.02 0.50
N GLN A 37 -8.30 18.64 1.66
CA GLN A 37 -6.96 18.79 2.21
C GLN A 37 -6.39 17.43 2.64
N LEU A 38 -7.18 16.63 3.37
CA LEU A 38 -6.77 15.29 3.81
C LEU A 38 -6.48 14.37 2.62
N LEU A 39 -7.29 14.40 1.56
CA LEU A 39 -7.07 13.58 0.35
C LEU A 39 -5.68 13.74 -0.27
N ARG A 40 -5.04 14.91 -0.13
CA ARG A 40 -3.68 15.14 -0.67
C ARG A 40 -2.61 14.29 0.02
N HIS A 41 -2.93 13.73 1.18
CA HIS A 41 -2.05 12.90 1.98
C HIS A 41 -2.41 11.41 1.90
N TYR A 42 -3.48 11.06 1.19
CA TYR A 42 -3.87 9.67 0.97
C TYR A 42 -3.52 9.24 -0.46
N PRO A 43 -2.86 8.09 -0.64
CA PRO A 43 -2.63 7.54 -1.96
C PRO A 43 -3.96 7.17 -2.62
N GLU A 44 -4.04 7.33 -3.94
CA GLU A 44 -5.18 6.81 -4.70
C GLU A 44 -5.19 5.28 -4.67
N PRO A 45 -6.35 4.62 -4.76
CA PRO A 45 -6.45 3.15 -4.76
C PRO A 45 -5.52 2.49 -5.80
N ALA A 46 -5.41 3.07 -6.99
CA ALA A 46 -4.52 2.57 -8.04
C ALA A 46 -3.02 2.62 -7.61
N ALA A 47 -2.62 3.64 -6.84
CA ALA A 47 -1.26 3.74 -6.32
C ALA A 47 -1.00 2.69 -5.23
N ILE A 48 -1.99 2.42 -4.38
CA ILE A 48 -1.92 1.35 -3.35
C ILE A 48 -1.69 -0.02 -4.02
N HIS A 49 -2.49 -0.36 -5.03
CA HIS A 49 -2.35 -1.61 -5.76
C HIS A 49 -1.05 -1.70 -6.58
N LEU A 50 -0.58 -0.57 -7.13
CA LEU A 50 0.71 -0.53 -7.81
C LEU A 50 1.87 -0.80 -6.86
N GLU A 51 1.84 -0.22 -5.66
CA GLU A 51 2.86 -0.43 -4.63
C GLU A 51 2.89 -1.90 -4.19
N GLY A 52 1.73 -2.50 -3.89
CA GLY A 52 1.63 -3.92 -3.52
C GLY A 52 2.20 -4.86 -4.60
N ARG A 53 1.90 -4.60 -5.88
CA ARG A 53 2.48 -5.36 -7.00
C ARG A 53 3.99 -5.16 -7.13
N SER A 54 4.48 -3.94 -6.92
CA SER A 54 5.90 -3.60 -7.01
C SER A 54 6.69 -4.30 -5.90
N GLU A 55 6.16 -4.30 -4.68
CA GLU A 55 6.74 -5.01 -3.55
C GLU A 55 6.74 -6.53 -3.78
N ALA A 56 5.63 -7.10 -4.24
CA ALA A 56 5.53 -8.53 -4.56
C ALA A 56 6.55 -8.95 -5.64
N ALA A 57 6.69 -8.16 -6.71
CA ALA A 57 7.65 -8.42 -7.78
C ALA A 57 9.11 -8.37 -7.27
N CYS A 58 9.45 -7.36 -6.46
CA CYS A 58 10.77 -7.27 -5.87
C CYS A 58 11.07 -8.43 -4.92
N ARG A 59 10.11 -8.86 -4.10
CA ARG A 59 10.28 -10.02 -3.21
C ARG A 59 10.50 -11.31 -3.99
N LEU A 60 9.74 -11.53 -5.07
CA LEU A 60 9.94 -12.67 -5.97
C LEU A 60 11.33 -12.67 -6.61
N ALA A 61 11.80 -11.50 -7.07
CA ALA A 61 13.14 -11.39 -7.64
C ALA A 61 14.23 -11.71 -6.60
N LEU A 62 14.05 -11.25 -5.35
CA LEU A 62 14.97 -11.54 -4.26
C LEU A 62 14.95 -13.00 -3.84
N SER A 63 13.78 -13.66 -3.81
CA SER A 63 13.70 -15.09 -3.48
C SER A 63 14.41 -15.93 -4.54
N GLN A 64 14.20 -15.63 -5.82
CA GLN A 64 14.91 -16.29 -6.93
C GLN A 64 16.43 -16.11 -6.83
N LEU A 65 16.88 -14.91 -6.44
CA LEU A 65 18.30 -14.62 -6.26
C LEU A 65 18.90 -15.36 -5.05
N ALA A 66 18.12 -15.51 -3.96
CA ALA A 66 18.48 -16.32 -2.81
C ALA A 66 18.67 -17.80 -3.20
N ASP A 67 17.74 -18.33 -3.98
CA ASP A 67 17.72 -19.74 -4.40
C ASP A 67 18.81 -20.06 -5.43
N ALA A 68 19.12 -19.12 -6.33
CA ALA A 68 20.08 -19.32 -7.41
C ALA A 68 21.55 -19.33 -6.96
N HIS A 69 21.85 -18.79 -5.78
CA HIS A 69 23.22 -18.60 -5.33
C HIS A 69 23.46 -19.14 -3.91
N GLU A 70 23.83 -20.42 -3.80
CA GLU A 70 24.33 -21.01 -2.54
C GLU A 70 25.54 -20.25 -1.94
N THR A 71 26.30 -19.53 -2.78
CA THR A 71 27.50 -18.78 -2.38
C THR A 71 27.29 -17.27 -2.21
N LEU A 72 26.27 -16.68 -2.84
CA LEU A 72 25.99 -15.24 -2.74
C LEU A 72 24.99 -15.02 -1.60
N LYS A 73 25.50 -14.80 -0.40
CA LYS A 73 24.66 -14.43 0.74
C LYS A 73 24.03 -13.07 0.45
N LEU A 74 22.70 -13.01 0.47
CA LEU A 74 21.97 -11.75 0.44
C LEU A 74 22.48 -10.84 1.57
N PRO A 75 22.72 -9.54 1.29
CA PRO A 75 22.97 -8.57 2.33
C PRO A 75 21.88 -8.66 3.42
N PRO A 76 22.24 -8.58 4.73
CA PRO A 76 21.27 -8.77 5.81
C PRO A 76 20.02 -7.89 5.71
N VAL A 77 20.16 -6.66 5.20
CA VAL A 77 19.04 -5.75 4.99
C VAL A 77 18.01 -6.29 3.98
N LEU A 78 18.46 -7.00 2.94
CA LEU A 78 17.57 -7.58 1.93
C LEU A 78 16.92 -8.87 2.43
N GLY A 79 17.62 -9.65 3.27
CA GLY A 79 17.04 -10.80 3.95
C GLY A 79 15.92 -10.39 4.90
N LEU A 80 16.17 -9.39 5.75
CA LEU A 80 15.15 -8.82 6.64
C LEU A 80 13.92 -8.29 5.89
N TRP A 81 14.11 -7.71 4.71
CA TRP A 81 13.01 -7.23 3.88
C TRP A 81 12.22 -8.37 3.23
N LEU A 82 12.90 -9.45 2.81
CA LEU A 82 12.25 -10.64 2.26
C LEU A 82 11.43 -11.40 3.32
N ASP A 83 11.94 -11.48 4.55
CA ASP A 83 11.30 -12.17 5.68
C ASP A 83 10.17 -11.36 6.33
N GLY A 84 10.10 -10.05 6.04
CA GLY A 84 9.08 -9.15 6.57
C GLY A 84 7.66 -9.42 6.06
N GLU A 85 6.67 -8.97 6.83
CA GLU A 85 5.30 -8.84 6.34
C GLU A 85 5.27 -7.76 5.23
N PRO A 86 4.59 -8.01 4.08
CA PRO A 86 4.50 -6.99 3.05
C PRO A 86 3.76 -5.76 3.56
N PHE A 87 4.09 -4.60 3.00
CA PHE A 87 3.44 -3.36 3.41
C PHE A 87 2.00 -3.27 2.88
N LEU A 88 1.78 -3.69 1.62
CA LEU A 88 0.48 -3.71 0.94
C LEU A 88 0.30 -5.01 0.15
N CYS A 89 -0.96 -5.46 0.02
CA CYS A 89 -1.30 -6.60 -0.83
C CYS A 89 -1.50 -6.18 -2.28
N ASP A 90 -1.36 -7.14 -3.19
CA ASP A 90 -1.78 -6.97 -4.58
C ASP A 90 -3.32 -7.01 -4.68
N GLU A 91 -3.86 -6.85 -5.89
CA GLU A 91 -5.31 -6.86 -6.13
C GLU A 91 -6.00 -8.21 -5.80
N ASN A 92 -5.24 -9.26 -5.46
CA ASN A 92 -5.74 -10.62 -5.22
C ASN A 92 -5.70 -11.05 -3.73
N GLY A 93 -5.39 -10.14 -2.81
CA GLY A 93 -5.39 -10.36 -1.36
C GLY A 93 -6.78 -10.37 -0.71
#